data_AF-A0A5P9FGL9-F1
#
_entry.id   AF-A0A5P9FGL9-F1
#
_cell.length_a   1.000
_cell.length_b   1.000
_cell.length_c   1.000
_cell.angle_alpha   90.00
_cell.angle_beta   90.00
_cell.angle_gamma   90.00
#
_symmetry.space_group_name_H-M   'P 1'
#
loop_
_entity.id
_entity.type
_entity.pdbx_description
1 polymer ?
#
loop_
_entity_poly.entity_id
_entity_poly.type
_entity_poly.pdbx_seq_one_letter_code
_entity_poly.pdbx_strand_id
1 'polypeptide(L)'
;MSKRLLLWLNKPDAAWLDPADTPLALGALAVHAARCDLPPDVLGSAELDTILARRFELTRREAAEMRAICEALATAVRPGEDLARLISAHVPEVERRSLADCMSEEVRRRRPRDSKRLQASLAARLGLDGVTPRRPGQI
;
A
#
# COMPACT_ATOMS: atom_id res chain seq x y z
N MET A 1 1.68 -18.11 0.58
CA MET A 1 0.51 -17.22 0.42
C MET A 1 -0.52 -17.55 1.49
N SER A 2 -0.79 -16.63 2.42
CA SER A 2 -1.80 -16.80 3.46
C SER A 2 -3.20 -16.85 2.82
N LYS A 3 -3.88 -17.99 2.88
CA LYS A 3 -5.25 -18.16 2.34
C LYS A 3 -6.24 -17.21 3.03
N ARG A 4 -5.95 -16.81 4.27
CA ARG A 4 -6.77 -15.88 5.06
C ARG A 4 -6.67 -14.46 4.53
N LEU A 5 -5.46 -13.99 4.21
CA LEU A 5 -5.26 -12.66 3.63
C LEU A 5 -5.99 -12.50 2.30
N LEU A 6 -5.90 -13.51 1.42
CA LEU A 6 -6.64 -13.51 0.15
C LEU A 6 -8.15 -13.52 0.34
N LEU A 7 -8.65 -14.26 1.33
CA LEU A 7 -10.08 -14.28 1.67
C LEU A 7 -10.52 -12.90 2.18
N TRP A 8 -9.76 -12.30 3.08
CA TRP A 8 -10.05 -10.98 3.63
C TRP A 8 -10.04 -9.89 2.53
N LEU A 9 -9.06 -9.93 1.62
CA LEU A 9 -9.00 -9.01 0.47
C LEU A 9 -10.20 -9.09 -0.48
N ASN A 10 -10.92 -10.22 -0.50
CA ASN A 10 -12.06 -10.43 -1.41
C ASN A 10 -13.42 -10.45 -0.70
N LYS A 11 -13.42 -10.59 0.64
CA LYS A 11 -14.58 -10.66 1.52
C LYS A 11 -14.20 -10.10 2.90
N PRO A 12 -14.01 -8.78 3.01
CA PRO A 12 -13.52 -8.17 4.24
C PRO A 12 -14.50 -8.27 5.42
N ASP A 13 -15.80 -8.41 5.15
CA ASP A 13 -16.81 -8.64 6.20
C ASP A 13 -16.83 -10.09 6.72
N ALA A 14 -16.16 -11.02 6.03
CA ALA A 14 -16.15 -12.44 6.37
C ALA A 14 -14.87 -12.89 7.11
N ALA A 15 -13.89 -12.01 7.25
CA ALA A 15 -12.63 -12.28 7.91
C ALA A 15 -12.09 -11.01 8.58
N TRP A 16 -11.26 -11.16 9.59
CA TRP A 16 -10.51 -10.04 10.16
C TRP A 16 -9.07 -10.08 9.61
N LEU A 17 -8.47 -8.91 9.45
CA LEU A 17 -7.06 -8.80 9.08
C LEU A 17 -6.21 -9.29 10.26
N ASP A 18 -5.45 -10.36 10.04
CA ASP A 18 -4.48 -10.83 11.03
C ASP A 18 -3.35 -9.79 11.17
N PRO A 19 -2.96 -9.38 12.39
CA PRO A 19 -1.82 -8.51 12.61
C PRO A 19 -0.55 -8.97 11.88
N ALA A 20 -0.32 -10.28 11.78
CA ALA A 20 0.81 -10.84 11.06
C ALA A 20 0.77 -10.58 9.54
N ASP A 21 -0.42 -10.37 8.97
CA ASP A 21 -0.63 -10.08 7.56
C ASP A 21 -0.63 -8.56 7.26
N THR A 22 -0.57 -7.70 8.29
CA THR A 22 -0.57 -6.22 8.12
C THR A 22 0.57 -5.71 7.23
N PRO A 23 1.83 -6.18 7.37
CA PRO A 23 2.91 -5.77 6.47
C PRO A 23 2.62 -6.10 5.00
N LEU A 24 2.06 -7.28 4.73
CA LEU A 24 1.72 -7.71 3.37
C LEU A 24 0.57 -6.89 2.78
N ALA A 25 -0.44 -6.54 3.58
CA ALA A 25 -1.51 -5.66 3.16
C ALA A 25 -0.96 -4.26 2.80
N LEU A 26 -0.13 -3.68 3.68
CA LEU A 26 0.53 -2.39 3.43
C LEU A 26 1.42 -2.42 2.19
N GLY A 27 2.20 -3.47 2.00
CA GLY A 27 3.03 -3.64 0.81
C GLY A 27 2.22 -3.78 -0.47
N ALA A 28 1.09 -4.50 -0.43
CA ALA A 28 0.18 -4.61 -1.57
C ALA A 28 -0.42 -3.24 -1.94
N LEU A 29 -0.76 -2.42 -0.94
CA LEU A 29 -1.21 -1.04 -1.18
C LEU A 29 -0.11 -0.17 -1.80
N ALA A 30 1.14 -0.28 -1.33
CA ALA A 30 2.27 0.45 -1.89
C ALA A 30 2.48 0.11 -3.38
N VAL A 31 2.45 -1.18 -3.71
CA VAL A 31 2.56 -1.66 -5.10
C VAL A 31 1.41 -1.14 -5.94
N HIS A 32 0.18 -1.23 -5.43
CA HIS A 32 -1.01 -0.75 -6.14
C HIS A 32 -0.92 0.76 -6.39
N ALA A 33 -0.56 1.55 -5.38
CA ALA A 33 -0.41 3.00 -5.51
C ALA A 33 0.70 3.37 -6.51
N ALA A 34 1.84 2.67 -6.47
CA ALA A 34 2.92 2.88 -7.43
C ALA A 34 2.50 2.60 -8.88
N ARG A 35 1.60 1.63 -9.11
CA ARG A 35 1.10 1.27 -10.44
C ARG A 35 -0.04 2.15 -10.95
N CYS A 36 -0.91 2.60 -10.05
CA CYS A 36 -2.17 3.26 -10.44
C CYS A 36 -2.16 4.78 -10.24
N ASP A 37 -1.37 5.31 -9.31
CA ASP A 37 -1.39 6.73 -8.92
C ASP A 37 -0.16 7.51 -9.34
N LEU A 38 0.91 6.80 -9.70
CA LEU A 38 2.16 7.41 -10.11
C LEU A 38 2.40 7.21 -11.60
N PRO A 39 3.11 8.16 -12.26
CA PRO A 39 3.59 7.96 -13.61
C PRO A 39 4.44 6.68 -13.73
N PRO A 40 4.34 5.98 -14.87
CA PRO A 40 5.10 4.76 -15.13
C PRO A 40 6.58 5.14 -15.23
N ASP A 41 7.36 4.79 -14.20
CA ASP A 41 8.82 4.98 -14.00
C ASP A 41 9.19 5.66 -12.67
N VAL A 42 8.23 6.21 -11.91
CA VAL A 42 8.59 6.91 -10.67
C VAL A 42 9.09 5.94 -9.61
N LEU A 43 8.29 4.91 -9.31
CA LEU A 43 8.60 3.83 -8.38
C LEU A 43 8.54 2.50 -9.13
N GLY A 44 9.71 1.96 -9.50
CA GLY A 44 9.83 0.63 -10.06
C GLY A 44 10.05 -0.43 -8.98
N SER A 45 10.33 -1.66 -9.39
CA SER A 45 10.57 -2.78 -8.48
C SER A 45 11.73 -2.51 -7.51
N ALA A 46 12.82 -1.89 -7.96
CA ALA A 46 13.99 -1.61 -7.12
C ALA A 46 13.69 -0.53 -6.05
N GLU A 47 12.92 0.50 -6.41
CA GLU A 47 12.46 1.50 -5.45
C GLU A 47 11.48 0.90 -4.45
N LEU A 48 10.54 0.07 -4.91
CA LEU A 48 9.62 -0.65 -4.03
C LEU A 48 10.36 -1.58 -3.06
N ASP A 49 11.37 -2.33 -3.54
CA ASP A 49 12.22 -3.17 -2.68
C ASP A 49 12.95 -2.31 -1.63
N THR A 50 13.43 -1.13 -2.01
CA THR A 50 14.06 -0.19 -1.07
C THR A 50 13.07 0.32 -0.03
N ILE A 51 11.84 0.65 -0.44
CA ILE A 51 10.78 1.11 0.46
C ILE A 51 10.41 0.01 1.45
N LEU A 52 10.15 -1.21 0.98
CA LEU A 52 9.78 -2.35 1.81
C LEU A 52 10.92 -2.74 2.77
N ALA A 53 12.16 -2.77 2.28
CA ALA A 53 13.34 -3.04 3.10
C ALA A 53 13.46 -2.04 4.26
N ARG A 54 13.32 -0.74 3.96
CA ARG A 54 13.40 0.32 4.98
C ARG A 54 12.23 0.28 5.95
N ARG A 55 11.02 0.00 5.44
CA ARG A 55 9.79 0.06 6.23
C ARG A 55 9.62 -1.11 7.19
N PHE A 56 10.09 -2.28 6.80
CA PHE A 56 9.91 -3.54 7.53
C PHE A 56 11.23 -4.16 8.00
N GLU A 57 12.32 -3.39 7.93
CA GLU A 57 13.67 -3.81 8.36
C GLU A 57 14.14 -5.11 7.71
N LEU A 58 13.88 -5.25 6.40
CA LEU A 58 14.18 -6.46 5.64
C LEU A 58 15.50 -6.36 4.89
N THR A 59 16.12 -7.51 4.63
CA THR A 59 17.19 -7.60 3.65
C THR A 59 16.66 -7.36 2.23
N ARG A 60 17.56 -7.05 1.28
CA ARG A 60 17.18 -6.86 -0.12
C ARG A 60 16.43 -8.07 -0.71
N ARG A 61 16.84 -9.29 -0.33
CA ARG A 61 16.20 -10.52 -0.81
C ARG A 61 14.79 -10.64 -0.26
N GLU A 62 14.62 -10.48 1.05
CA GLU A 62 13.31 -10.56 1.71
C GLU A 62 12.35 -9.48 1.20
N ALA A 63 12.85 -8.27 0.95
CA ALA A 63 12.05 -7.20 0.36
C ALA A 63 11.56 -7.55 -1.05
N ALA A 64 12.43 -8.13 -1.89
CA ALA A 64 12.05 -8.58 -3.23
C ALA A 64 11.03 -9.73 -3.20
N GLU A 65 11.19 -10.68 -2.28
CA GLU A 65 10.22 -11.77 -2.05
C GLU A 65 8.88 -11.20 -1.57
N MET A 66 8.91 -10.27 -0.61
CA MET A 66 7.72 -9.59 -0.11
C MET A 66 7.02 -8.79 -1.23
N ARG A 67 7.76 -8.07 -2.07
CA ARG A 67 7.21 -7.33 -3.22
C ARG A 67 6.48 -8.28 -4.17
N ALA A 68 7.07 -9.42 -4.51
CA ALA A 68 6.44 -10.39 -5.41
C ALA A 68 5.10 -10.90 -4.84
N ILE A 69 5.05 -11.15 -3.53
CA ILE A 69 3.80 -11.50 -2.84
C ILE A 69 2.80 -10.33 -2.93
N CYS A 70 3.24 -9.11 -2.63
CA CYS A 70 2.42 -7.90 -2.67
C CYS A 70 1.86 -7.60 -4.08
N GLU A 71 2.64 -7.83 -5.14
CA GLU A 71 2.21 -7.69 -6.54
C GLU A 71 1.10 -8.67 -6.90
N ALA A 72 1.25 -9.92 -6.47
CA ALA A 72 0.21 -10.94 -6.65
C ALA A 72 -1.05 -10.60 -5.85
N LEU A 73 -0.92 -10.10 -4.60
CA LEU A 73 -2.05 -9.65 -3.80
C LEU A 73 -2.77 -8.46 -4.45
N ALA A 74 -2.03 -7.43 -4.87
CA ALA A 74 -2.59 -6.25 -5.52
C ALA A 74 -3.32 -6.57 -6.84
N THR A 75 -2.88 -7.63 -7.54
CA THR A 75 -3.53 -8.10 -8.78
C THR A 75 -4.72 -9.02 -8.51
N ALA A 76 -4.75 -9.69 -7.35
CA ALA A 76 -5.83 -10.60 -6.96
C ALA A 76 -7.06 -9.88 -6.38
N VAL A 77 -6.98 -8.57 -6.13
CA VAL A 77 -8.13 -7.76 -5.69
C VAL A 77 -9.16 -7.69 -6.81
N ARG A 78 -10.43 -7.91 -6.48
CA ARG A 78 -11.53 -7.86 -7.45
C ARG A 78 -11.64 -6.47 -8.09
N PRO A 79 -11.90 -6.37 -9.41
CA PRO A 79 -12.23 -5.11 -10.05
C PRO A 79 -13.38 -4.38 -9.35
N GLY A 80 -13.17 -3.11 -8.99
CA GLY A 80 -14.17 -2.28 -8.31
C GLY A 80 -14.07 -2.25 -6.78
N GLU A 81 -13.27 -3.13 -6.15
CA GLU A 81 -12.89 -2.96 -4.74
C GLU A 81 -11.74 -1.97 -4.61
N ASP A 82 -11.92 -0.99 -3.71
CA ASP A 82 -10.88 -0.01 -3.43
C ASP A 82 -9.95 -0.53 -2.33
N LEU A 83 -8.84 -1.14 -2.76
CA LEU A 83 -7.80 -1.66 -1.89
C LEU A 83 -7.33 -0.62 -0.86
N ALA A 84 -7.25 0.65 -1.27
CA ALA A 84 -6.89 1.75 -0.38
C ALA A 84 -7.92 1.94 0.73
N ARG A 85 -9.21 1.94 0.40
CA ARG A 85 -10.29 2.06 1.37
C ARG A 85 -10.31 0.87 2.32
N LEU A 86 -10.17 -0.34 1.80
CA LEU A 86 -10.18 -1.57 2.61
C LEU A 86 -9.06 -1.56 3.65
N ILE A 87 -7.83 -1.28 3.21
CA ILE A 87 -6.66 -1.24 4.08
C ILE A 87 -6.75 -0.06 5.04
N SER A 88 -7.23 1.11 4.60
CA SER A 88 -7.40 2.26 5.49
C SER A 88 -8.45 2.05 6.58
N ALA A 89 -9.42 1.16 6.37
CA ALA A 89 -10.42 0.81 7.37
C ALA A 89 -9.90 -0.13 8.47
N HIS A 90 -8.87 -0.92 8.19
CA HIS A 90 -8.37 -1.98 9.09
C HIS A 90 -6.95 -1.75 9.60
N VAL A 91 -6.16 -0.93 8.89
CA VAL A 91 -4.78 -0.63 9.24
C VAL A 91 -4.69 0.78 9.84
N PRO A 92 -4.10 0.92 11.05
CA PRO A 92 -3.96 2.21 11.71
C PRO A 92 -3.31 3.28 10.84
N GLU A 93 -3.72 4.54 11.02
CA GLU A 93 -3.15 5.67 10.28
C GLU A 93 -1.64 5.77 10.45
N VAL A 94 -1.11 5.53 11.65
CA VAL A 94 0.33 5.59 11.94
C VAL A 94 1.14 4.65 11.03
N GLU A 95 0.64 3.44 10.79
CA GLU A 95 1.30 2.45 9.93
C GLU A 95 1.28 2.89 8.47
N ARG A 96 0.13 3.42 8.01
CA ARG A 96 -0.06 3.96 6.65
C ARG A 96 0.78 5.21 6.40
N ARG A 97 0.87 6.09 7.39
CA ARG A 97 1.68 7.32 7.34
C ARG A 97 3.17 7.01 7.27
N SER A 98 3.66 6.09 8.09
CA SER A 98 5.05 5.64 8.04
C SER A 98 5.42 5.07 6.66
N LEU A 99 4.52 4.28 6.04
CA LEU A 99 4.71 3.82 4.66
C LEU A 99 4.70 4.99 3.65
N ALA A 100 3.75 5.92 3.78
CA ALA A 100 3.65 7.09 2.89
C ALA A 100 4.91 7.95 2.93
N ASP A 101 5.50 8.11 4.11
CA ASP A 101 6.73 8.86 4.30
C ASP A 101 7.88 8.17 3.57
N CYS A 102 8.06 6.85 3.75
CA CYS A 102 9.07 6.07 3.01
C CYS A 102 8.90 6.20 1.49
N MET A 103 7.67 6.09 0.96
CA MET A 103 7.41 6.25 -0.48
C MET A 103 7.71 7.69 -0.94
N SER A 104 7.33 8.68 -0.14
CA SER A 104 7.49 10.10 -0.46
C SER A 104 8.96 10.50 -0.57
N GLU A 105 9.83 9.93 0.25
CA GLU A 105 11.28 10.16 0.16
C GLU A 105 11.86 9.63 -1.15
N GLU A 106 11.43 8.43 -1.57
CA GLU A 106 11.88 7.81 -2.82
C GLU A 106 11.38 8.58 -4.04
N VAL A 107 10.12 9.00 -4.02
CA VAL A 107 9.55 9.91 -5.03
C VAL A 107 10.35 11.21 -5.10
N ARG A 108 10.68 11.82 -3.96
CA ARG A 108 11.48 13.06 -3.91
C ARG A 108 12.87 12.87 -4.51
N ARG A 109 13.51 11.74 -4.24
CA ARG A 109 14.83 11.40 -4.78
C ARG A 109 14.80 11.26 -6.31
N ARG A 110 13.76 10.62 -6.84
CA ARG A 110 13.61 10.31 -8.27
C ARG A 110 13.07 11.49 -9.10
N ARG A 111 12.09 12.21 -8.56
CA ARG A 111 11.33 13.27 -9.24
C ARG A 111 11.27 14.54 -8.39
N PRO A 112 12.40 15.20 -8.09
CA PRO A 112 12.43 16.33 -7.17
C PRO A 112 11.50 17.48 -7.59
N ARG A 113 11.36 17.72 -8.90
CA ARG A 113 10.50 18.79 -9.46
C ARG A 113 9.00 18.52 -9.31
N ASP A 114 8.57 17.27 -9.46
CA ASP A 114 7.16 16.86 -9.37
C ASP A 114 6.77 16.29 -8.00
N SER A 115 7.75 16.19 -7.09
CA SER A 115 7.64 15.45 -5.84
C SER A 115 6.42 15.83 -5.01
N LYS A 116 6.12 17.12 -4.84
CA LYS A 116 4.94 17.57 -4.07
C LYS A 116 3.62 17.04 -4.61
N ARG A 117 3.42 17.08 -5.94
CA ARG A 117 2.18 16.60 -6.57
C ARG A 117 2.04 15.09 -6.39
N LEU A 118 3.12 14.36 -6.65
CA LEU A 118 3.15 12.90 -6.55
C LEU A 118 3.00 12.40 -5.10
N GLN A 119 3.60 13.11 -4.15
CA GLN A 119 3.43 12.84 -2.71
C GLN A 119 1.99 13.08 -2.26
N ALA A 120 1.32 14.14 -2.74
CA ALA A 120 -0.09 14.37 -2.46
C ALA A 120 -0.98 13.24 -3.01
N SER A 121 -0.73 12.80 -4.25
CA SER A 121 -1.43 11.65 -4.85
C SER A 121 -1.24 10.36 -4.04
N LEU A 122 -0.01 10.08 -3.57
CA LEU A 122 0.26 8.93 -2.70
C LEU A 122 -0.44 9.05 -1.34
N ALA A 123 -0.38 10.21 -0.69
CA ALA A 123 -1.02 10.43 0.59
C ALA A 123 -2.55 10.23 0.50
N ALA A 124 -3.18 10.73 -0.57
CA ALA A 124 -4.61 10.50 -0.82
C ALA A 124 -4.91 9.00 -1.01
N ARG A 125 -4.11 8.29 -1.83
CA ARG A 125 -4.29 6.84 -2.02
C ARG A 125 -4.04 6.04 -0.75
N LEU A 126 -3.21 6.52 0.16
CA LEU A 126 -2.99 5.88 1.46
C LEU A 126 -4.03 6.31 2.51
N GLY A 127 -5.03 7.12 2.15
CA GLY A 127 -6.10 7.58 3.03
C GLY A 127 -5.62 8.56 4.12
N LEU A 128 -4.66 9.42 3.78
CA LEU A 128 -4.00 10.39 4.69
C LEU A 128 -4.34 11.86 4.36
N ASP A 129 -5.20 12.09 3.39
CA ASP A 129 -5.64 13.42 2.90
C ASP A 129 -6.73 14.07 3.77
N GLY A 130 -6.98 13.55 4.98
CA GLY A 130 -7.97 14.10 5.91
C GLY A 130 -9.42 13.82 5.51
N VAL A 131 -9.66 13.14 4.38
CA VAL A 131 -10.98 12.63 4.03
C VAL A 131 -11.18 11.33 4.81
N THR A 132 -11.88 11.44 5.93
CA THR A 132 -12.26 10.29 6.74
C THR A 132 -13.00 9.29 5.83
N PRO A 133 -12.60 8.00 5.76
CA PRO A 133 -13.37 7.04 5.00
C PRO A 133 -14.78 7.00 5.58
N ARG A 134 -15.79 7.37 4.78
CA ARG A 134 -17.19 7.20 5.17
C ARG A 134 -17.39 5.73 5.55
N ARG A 135 -17.72 5.49 6.82
CA ARG A 135 -18.08 4.15 7.31
C ARG A 135 -19.23 3.62 6.44
N PRO A 136 -19.15 2.38 5.91
CA PRO A 136 -20.32 1.77 5.30
C PRO A 136 -21.38 1.60 6.40
N GLY A 137 -22.52 2.31 6.29
CA GLY A 137 -23.64 2.14 7.22
C GLY A 137 -24.26 3.39 7.85
N GLN A 138 -24.03 4.60 7.34
CA GLN A 138 -24.87 5.75 7.71
C GLN A 138 -25.85 6.06 6.57
N ILE A 139 -27.08 5.61 6.75
CA ILE A 139 -28.29 6.01 6.02
C ILE A 139 -28.98 7.07 6.88
#